data_AF-A0A351T8F4-F1
#
_entry.id   AF-A0A351T8F4-F1
#
_cell.length_a   1.000
_cell.length_b   1.000
_cell.length_c   1.000
_cell.angle_alpha   90.00
_cell.angle_beta   90.00
_cell.angle_gamma   90.00
#
_symmetry.space_group_name_H-M   'P 1'
#
loop_
_entity.id
_entity.type
_entity.pdbx_description
1 polymer ?
#
loop_
_entity_poly.entity_id
_entity_poly.type
_entity_poly.pdbx_seq_one_letter_code
_entity_poly.pdbx_strand_id
1 'polypeptide(L)' 'TLWAEILPLSGGEDVRAMAVSSTQKYRLRLRYRADITPAQRFVRDAQILNIRAVRDRDGRGRWIECLCEAGVAD' A
#
# COMPACT_ATOMS: atom_id res chain seq x y z
N THR A 1 12.39 10.35 5.16
CA THR A 1 10.94 10.45 5.45
C THR A 1 10.26 11.15 4.28
N LEU A 2 8.97 10.89 4.04
CA LEU A 2 8.21 11.49 2.93
C LEU A 2 6.75 11.72 3.33
N TRP A 3 6.07 12.60 2.60
CA TRP A 3 4.64 12.84 2.77
C TRP A 3 3.83 11.95 1.82
N ALA A 4 2.84 11.26 2.38
CA ALA A 4 1.90 10.45 1.64
C ALA A 4 0.51 10.55 2.29
N GLU A 5 -0.52 10.56 1.47
CA GLU A 5 -1.90 10.34 1.91
C GLU A 5 -2.11 8.83 2.10
N ILE A 6 -2.61 8.43 3.26
CA ILE A 6 -2.84 7.03 3.61
C ILE A 6 -4.34 6.81 3.74
N LEU A 7 -4.90 5.97 2.88
CA LEU A 7 -6.30 5.60 2.93
C LEU A 7 -6.43 4.12 3.28
N PRO A 8 -7.05 3.77 4.42
CA PRO A 8 -7.45 2.39 4.64
C PRO A 8 -8.48 2.04 3.57
N LEU A 9 -8.26 0.92 2.88
CA LEU A 9 -9.30 0.37 2.03
C LEU A 9 -10.21 -0.41 2.96
N SER A 10 -11.44 0.07 3.16
CA SER A 10 -12.46 -0.74 3.84
C SER A 10 -12.48 -2.10 3.16
N GLY A 11 -12.37 -3.17 3.94
CA GLY A 11 -12.43 -4.53 3.44
C GLY A 11 -13.84 -4.79 2.91
N GLY A 12 -14.14 -4.29 1.70
CA GLY A 12 -15.34 -4.61 0.97
C GLY A 12 -15.31 -6.11 0.69
N GLU A 13 -16.08 -6.84 1.49
CA GLU A 13 -16.56 -8.19 1.30
C GLU A 13 -15.93 -8.98 0.15
N ASP A 14 -14.75 -9.56 0.37
CA ASP A 14 -14.48 -10.88 -0.19
C ASP A 14 -14.88 -11.92 0.86
N VAL A 15 -16.19 -12.16 0.93
CA VAL A 15 -16.78 -13.31 1.64
C VAL A 15 -16.60 -14.54 0.73
N ARG A 16 -15.38 -14.78 0.23
CA ARG A 16 -15.04 -15.94 -0.62
C ARG A 16 -13.61 -16.43 -0.42
N ALA A 17 -13.13 -16.48 0.81
CA ALA A 17 -12.09 -17.44 1.15
C ALA A 17 -12.14 -17.76 2.65
N MET A 18 -12.38 -19.02 2.98
CA MET A 18 -12.22 -19.58 4.33
C MET A 18 -10.73 -19.65 4.73
N ALA A 19 -10.05 -18.50 4.71
CA ALA A 19 -8.69 -18.35 5.22
C ALA A 19 -8.64 -17.14 6.14
N VAL A 20 -8.46 -17.42 7.42
CA VAL A 20 -8.16 -16.44 8.48
C VAL A 20 -6.84 -15.77 8.13
N SER A 21 -6.92 -14.61 7.46
CA SER A 21 -5.90 -13.56 7.45
C SER A 21 -6.56 -12.30 6.94
N SER A 22 -7.25 -11.58 7.83
CA SER A 22 -7.84 -10.28 7.53
C SER A 22 -6.72 -9.24 7.49
N THR A 23 -5.86 -9.34 6.48
CA THR A 23 -4.76 -8.41 6.25
C THR A 23 -5.36 -7.08 5.79
N GLN A 24 -5.29 -6.06 6.65
CA GLN A 24 -5.81 -4.74 6.33
C GLN A 24 -5.02 -4.14 5.16
N LYS A 25 -5.74 -3.80 4.08
CA LYS A 25 -5.18 -3.15 2.88
C LYS A 25 -5.21 -1.64 3.01
N TYR A 26 -4.18 -0.99 2.48
CA TYR A 26 -4.03 0.47 2.46
C TYR A 26 -3.69 0.93 1.04
N ARG A 27 -4.24 2.07 0.66
CA ARG A 27 -3.84 2.79 -0.53
C ARG A 27 -3.05 4.01 -0.10
N LEU A 28 -1.81 4.10 -0.54
CA LEU A 28 -0.93 5.24 -0.30
C LEU A 28 -0.82 6.06 -1.57
N ARG A 29 -0.99 7.38 -1.48
CA ARG A 29 -0.81 8.31 -2.59
C ARG A 29 0.28 9.30 -2.24
N LEU A 30 1.31 9.38 -3.08
CA LEU A 30 2.44 10.29 -2.88
C LEU A 30 2.96 10.82 -4.22
N ARG A 31 3.79 11.86 -4.14
CA ARG A 31 4.43 12.44 -5.33
C ARG A 31 5.24 11.35 -6.04
N TYR A 32 5.22 11.38 -7.37
CA TYR A 32 5.95 10.40 -8.17
C TYR A 32 7.42 10.31 -7.77
N ARG A 33 7.88 9.08 -7.56
CA ARG A 33 9.29 8.72 -7.33
C ARG A 33 9.56 7.38 -8.02
N ALA A 34 10.55 7.37 -8.92
CA ALA A 34 10.95 6.17 -9.64
C ALA A 34 11.65 5.12 -8.75
N ASP A 35 12.15 5.54 -7.59
CA ASP A 35 12.87 4.69 -6.62
C ASP A 35 11.94 3.84 -5.73
N ILE A 36 10.62 4.05 -5.81
CA ILE A 36 9.65 3.29 -5.02
C ILE A 36 9.32 1.98 -5.73
N THR A 37 9.61 0.86 -5.07
CA THR A 37 9.46 -0.50 -5.62
C THR A 37 8.69 -1.41 -4.67
N PRO A 38 8.04 -2.48 -5.18
CA PRO A 38 7.31 -3.44 -4.33
C PRO A 38 8.22 -4.28 -3.41
N ALA A 39 9.54 -4.27 -3.62
CA ALA A 39 10.49 -4.92 -2.69
C ALA A 39 10.70 -4.13 -1.39
N GLN A 40 10.22 -2.88 -1.34
CA GLN A 40 10.33 -2.01 -0.17
C GLN A 40 9.08 -2.07 0.71
N ARG A 41 9.18 -1.44 1.88
CA ARG A 41 8.09 -1.28 2.85
C ARG A 41 8.02 0.17 3.31
N PHE A 42 6.82 0.67 3.52
CA PHE A 42 6.64 1.92 4.25
C PHE A 42 6.60 1.64 5.75
N VAL A 43 7.24 2.49 6.52
CA VAL A 43 7.22 2.43 7.99
C VAL A 43 6.56 3.71 8.49
N ARG A 44 5.47 3.55 9.22
CA ARG A 44 4.74 4.65 9.87
C ARG A 44 4.69 4.34 11.36
N ASP A 45 5.47 5.07 12.14
CA ASP A 45 5.64 4.80 13.58
C ASP A 45 6.04 3.32 13.78
N ALA A 46 5.34 2.55 14.60
CA ALA A 46 5.55 1.12 14.78
C ALA A 46 4.89 0.22 13.70
N GLN A 47 4.15 0.79 12.75
CA GLN A 47 3.40 0.04 11.75
C GLN A 47 4.18 -0.12 10.44
N ILE A 48 4.36 -1.37 10.01
CA ILE A 48 4.92 -1.73 8.71
C ILE A 48 3.79 -1.92 7.70
N LEU A 49 3.99 -1.35 6.51
CA LEU A 49 3.10 -1.46 5.36
C LEU A 49 3.91 -2.02 4.18
N ASN A 50 3.69 -3.29 3.85
CA ASN A 50 4.39 -3.95 2.75
C ASN A 50 3.78 -3.51 1.42
N ILE A 51 4.63 -3.09 0.48
CA ILE A 51 4.17 -2.62 -0.83
C ILE A 51 3.86 -3.83 -1.69
N ARG A 52 2.62 -3.93 -2.17
CA ARG A 52 2.14 -5.04 -3.03
C ARG A 52 2.09 -4.64 -4.49
N ALA A 53 1.82 -3.37 -4.76
CA ALA A 53 1.86 -2.81 -6.10
C ALA A 53 2.17 -1.31 -6.05
N VAL A 54 2.88 -0.82 -7.07
CA VAL A 54 3.13 0.60 -7.32
C VAL A 54 2.60 0.91 -8.71
N ARG A 55 1.79 1.97 -8.84
CA ARG A 55 1.19 2.37 -10.13
C ARG A 55 1.25 3.88 -10.27
N ASP A 56 1.63 4.38 -11.43
CA ASP A 56 1.41 5.78 -11.77
C ASP A 56 -0.05 5.94 -12.22
N ARG A 57 -0.90 6.54 -11.38
CA ARG A 57 -2.36 6.57 -11.60
C ARG A 57 -2.74 7.39 -12.84
N ASP A 58 -1.97 8.43 -13.13
CA ASP A 58 -2.28 9.41 -14.18
C ASP A 58 -1.55 9.12 -15.50
N GLY A 59 -0.55 8.23 -15.52
CA GLY A 59 0.33 8.00 -16.68
C GLY A 59 1.27 9.18 -16.99
N ARG A 60 1.22 10.26 -16.21
CA ARG A 60 1.97 11.51 -16.42
C ARG A 60 3.12 11.70 -15.44
N GLY A 61 3.45 10.70 -14.63
CA GLY A 61 4.57 10.78 -13.67
C GLY A 61 4.39 11.86 -12.61
N ARG A 62 3.14 12.14 -12.22
CA ARG A 62 2.83 13.16 -11.21
C ARG A 62 2.61 12.54 -9.84
N TRP A 63 1.95 11.41 -9.77
CA TRP A 63 1.55 10.77 -8.52
C TRP A 63 1.64 9.27 -8.66
N ILE A 64 2.25 8.63 -7.67
CA ILE A 64 2.19 7.17 -7.55
C ILE A 64 1.15 6.78 -6.51
N GLU A 65 0.46 5.70 -6.82
CA GLU A 65 -0.44 5.00 -5.92
C GLU A 65 0.21 3.65 -5.56
N CYS A 66 0.40 3.43 -4.26
CA CYS A 66 0.93 2.19 -3.73
C CYS A 66 -0.19 1.43 -3.03
N LEU A 67 -0.45 0.20 -3.44
CA LEU A 67 -1.28 -0.73 -2.68
C LEU A 67 -0.39 -1.41 -1.65
N CYS A 68 -0.75 -1.32 -0.38
CA CYS A 68 0.02 -1.85 0.73
C CYS A 68 -0.85 -2.75 1.61
N GLU A 69 -0.20 -3.65 2.33
CA GLU A 69 -0.82 -4.55 3.30
C GLU A 69 -0.13 -4.41 4.66
N ALA A 70 -0.91 -4.28 5.74
CA ALA A 70 -0.37 -4.28 7.09
C ALA A 70 -0.10 -5.70 7.57
N GLY A 71 1.11 -5.95 8.04
CA GLY A 71 1.53 -7.24 8.55
C GLY A 71 3.05 -7.40 8.50
N VAL A 72 3.54 -8.43 9.18
CA VAL A 72 4.90 -8.92 8.95
C VAL A 72 4.83 -9.74 7.66
N ALA A 73 5.74 -9.49 6.71
CA ALA A 73 5.86 -10.38 5.56
C ALA A 73 6.22 -11.77 6.10
N ASP A 74 5.32 -12.74 5.90
CA ASP A 74 5.57 -14.17 6.13
C ASP A 74 6.69 -14.67 5.21
#